data_AF-A0A2D6S346-F1
#
_entry.id   AF-A0A2D6S346-F1
#
_cell.length_a   1.000
_cell.length_b   1.000
_cell.length_c   1.000
_cell.angle_alpha   90.00
_cell.angle_beta   90.00
_cell.angle_gamma   90.00
#
_symmetry.space_group_name_H-M   'P 1'
#
loop_
_entity.id
_entity.type
_entity.pdbx_description
1 polymer ?
#
loop_
_entity_poly.entity_id
_entity_poly.type
_entity_poly.pdbx_seq_one_letter_code
_entity_poly.pdbx_strand_id
1 'polypeptide(L)' 'VSAKSGAIVIGKDNEADQQYWGGLIDEFAVYTRALSETEIKRDMNRGIVAVSPAGKMSIAWGDIKSTY' A
#
# COMPACT_ATOMS: atom_id res chain seq x y z
N VAL A 1 -15.20 17.36 17.70
CA VAL A 1 -14.92 16.06 18.35
C VAL A 1 -13.48 15.71 18.05
N SER A 2 -12.58 15.69 19.03
CA SER A 2 -11.17 15.33 18.80
C SER A 2 -11.11 13.82 18.59
N ALA A 3 -10.88 13.38 17.36
CA ALA A 3 -10.59 11.97 17.11
C ALA A 3 -9.31 11.60 17.87
N LYS A 4 -9.31 10.50 18.63
CA LYS A 4 -8.06 9.95 19.16
C LYS A 4 -7.22 9.51 17.96
N SER A 5 -6.11 10.21 17.72
CA SER A 5 -5.08 9.78 16.77
C SER A 5 -4.18 8.76 17.46
N GLY A 6 -4.31 7.50 17.06
CA GLY A 6 -3.35 6.44 17.39
C GLY A 6 -2.27 6.34 16.33
N ALA A 7 -1.07 5.89 16.70
CA ALA A 7 -0.06 5.55 15.71
C ALA A 7 -0.53 4.34 14.89
N ILE A 8 -0.38 4.40 13.56
CA ILE A 8 -0.54 3.22 12.71
C ILE A 8 0.76 2.44 12.81
N VAL A 9 0.65 1.19 13.24
CA VAL A 9 1.77 0.27 13.38
C VAL A 9 1.53 -0.90 12.43
N ILE A 10 2.53 -1.24 11.61
CA ILE A 10 2.46 -2.32 10.62
C ILE A 10 3.51 -3.37 10.97
N GLY A 11 3.13 -4.65 10.89
CA GLY A 11 4.07 -5.76 11.08
C GLY A 11 4.40 -6.10 12.54
N LYS A 12 3.68 -5.51 13.50
CA LYS A 12 3.73 -5.90 14.91
C LYS A 12 2.41 -5.61 15.62
N ASP A 13 2.20 -6.23 16.77
CA ASP A 13 1.07 -5.95 17.64
C ASP A 13 1.25 -4.64 18.43
N ASN A 14 0.16 -4.20 19.06
CA ASN A 14 0.12 -3.04 19.96
C ASN A 14 0.33 -3.42 21.43
N GLU A 15 0.43 -4.73 21.75
CA GLU A 15 0.63 -5.25 23.09
C GLU A 15 2.08 -5.69 23.30
N ALA A 16 2.77 -5.00 24.21
CA ALA A 16 4.08 -5.38 24.75
C ALA A 16 5.24 -5.59 23.76
N ASP A 17 5.09 -5.28 22.46
CA ASP A 17 6.14 -5.36 21.45
C ASP A 17 6.75 -6.78 21.34
N GLN A 18 5.93 -7.82 21.53
CA GLN A 18 6.41 -9.21 21.58
C GLN A 18 6.10 -9.99 20.30
N GLN A 19 5.15 -9.55 19.48
CA GLN A 19 4.79 -10.25 18.24
C GLN A 19 5.16 -9.42 17.01
N TYR A 20 6.03 -10.00 16.17
CA TYR A 20 6.46 -9.38 14.91
C TYR A 20 6.17 -10.31 13.74
N TRP A 21 5.80 -9.70 12.62
CA TRP A 21 5.71 -10.38 11.33
C TRP A 21 7.11 -10.63 10.78
N GLY A 22 7.44 -11.91 10.54
CA GLY A 22 8.73 -12.32 9.99
C GLY A 22 8.81 -12.35 8.45
N GLY A 23 7.80 -11.83 7.75
CA GLY A 23 7.72 -11.83 6.29
C GLY A 23 7.80 -10.44 5.67
N LEU A 24 7.58 -10.37 4.35
CA LEU A 24 7.50 -9.11 3.61
C LEU A 24 6.06 -8.60 3.59
N ILE A 25 5.90 -7.29 3.74
CA ILE A 25 4.63 -6.55 3.57
C ILE A 25 4.90 -5.49 2.50
N ASP A 26 4.05 -5.42 1.49
CA ASP A 26 4.12 -4.42 0.43
C ASP A 26 2.71 -3.94 0.05
N GLU A 27 2.62 -2.83 -0.67
CA GLU A 27 1.40 -2.24 -1.24
C GLU A 27 0.29 -1.91 -0.21
N PHE A 28 0.67 -1.45 0.98
CA PHE A 28 -0.28 -1.05 2.03
C PHE A 28 -1.01 0.26 1.70
N ALA A 29 -2.34 0.27 1.87
CA ALA A 29 -3.15 1.48 1.74
C ALA A 29 -4.27 1.58 2.78
N VAL A 30 -4.63 2.82 3.12
CA VAL A 30 -5.73 3.14 4.04
C VAL A 30 -6.69 4.09 3.34
N TYR A 31 -7.97 3.76 3.34
CA TYR A 31 -9.03 4.56 2.72
C TYR A 31 -9.89 5.22 3.79
N THR A 32 -10.13 6.52 3.66
CA THR A 32 -11.03 7.30 4.55
C THR A 32 -12.50 7.17 4.17
N ARG A 33 -12.82 6.29 3.20
CA ARG A 33 -14.16 6.03 2.68
C ARG A 33 -14.32 4.55 2.34
N ALA A 34 -15.57 4.13 2.17
CA ALA A 34 -15.86 2.83 1.57
C ALA A 34 -15.46 2.81 0.08
N LEU A 35 -14.84 1.71 -0.33
CA LEU A 35 -14.57 1.41 -1.74
C LEU A 35 -15.74 0.64 -2.35
N SER A 36 -16.01 0.88 -3.62
CA SER A 36 -16.89 0.05 -4.44
C SER A 36 -16.19 -1.23 -4.89
N GLU A 37 -16.96 -2.24 -5.32
CA GLU A 37 -16.41 -3.50 -5.85
C GLU A 37 -15.47 -3.27 -7.04
N THR A 38 -15.82 -2.34 -7.93
CA THR A 38 -14.99 -1.98 -9.09
C THR A 38 -13.64 -1.39 -8.68
N GLU A 39 -13.61 -0.57 -7.62
CA GLU A 39 -12.38 0.03 -7.11
C GLU A 39 -11.49 -1.02 -6.45
N ILE A 40 -12.08 -1.93 -5.65
CA ILE A 40 -11.35 -3.06 -5.07
C ILE A 40 -10.71 -3.90 -6.17
N LYS A 41 -11.47 -4.26 -7.22
CA LYS A 41 -10.95 -5.02 -8.35
C LYS A 41 -9.85 -4.28 -9.11
N ARG A 42 -9.98 -2.96 -9.27
CA ARG A 42 -8.94 -2.15 -9.91
C ARG A 42 -7.65 -2.19 -9.09
N ASP A 43 -7.74 -1.96 -7.79
CA ASP A 43 -6.59 -1.83 -6.90
C ASP A 43 -5.86 -3.19 -6.74
N MET A 44 -6.61 -4.29 -6.65
CA MET A 44 -6.04 -5.65 -6.63
C MET A 44 -5.29 -6.03 -7.91
N ASN A 45 -5.81 -5.62 -9.09
CA ASN A 45 -5.23 -6.02 -10.37
C ASN A 45 -4.08 -5.13 -10.83
N ARG A 46 -4.05 -3.87 -10.39
CA ARG A 46 -3.06 -2.87 -10.82
C ARG A 46 -2.00 -2.57 -9.78
N GLY A 47 -2.18 -3.03 -8.54
CA GLY A 47 -1.39 -2.59 -7.41
C GLY A 47 -1.80 -1.19 -6.96
N ILE A 48 -1.52 -0.88 -5.70
CA ILE A 48 -1.83 0.43 -5.12
C ILE A 48 -0.58 1.30 -5.23
N VAL A 49 -0.49 2.04 -6.34
CA VAL A 49 0.63 2.94 -6.60
C VAL A 49 0.37 4.33 -6.00
N ALA A 50 1.28 4.80 -5.15
CA ALA A 50 1.21 6.14 -4.56
C ALA A 50 1.33 7.27 -5.61
N VAL A 51 1.83 6.94 -6.80
CA VAL A 51 1.97 7.86 -7.93
C VAL A 51 1.45 7.19 -9.21
N SER A 52 0.76 7.95 -10.05
CA SER A 52 0.46 7.48 -11.41
C SER A 52 1.77 7.22 -12.17
N PRO A 53 1.95 6.04 -12.77
CA PRO A 53 3.09 5.76 -13.65
C PRO A 53 3.10 6.65 -14.89
N ALA A 54 1.94 7.17 -15.30
CA ALA A 54 1.81 7.98 -16.50
C ALA A 54 2.68 9.24 -16.40
N GLY A 55 3.63 9.38 -17.32
CA GLY A 55 4.58 10.49 -17.36
C GLY A 55 5.79 10.36 -16.43
N LYS A 56 5.94 9.26 -15.70
CA LYS A 56 7.12 9.00 -14.86
C LYS A 56 8.17 8.25 -15.69
N MET A 57 9.19 8.98 -16.15
CA MET A 57 10.32 8.41 -16.91
C MET A 57 11.01 7.26 -16.17
N SER A 58 11.13 7.33 -14.85
CA SER A 58 11.75 6.29 -14.03
C SER A 58 11.01 4.95 -14.07
N ILE A 59 9.67 4.95 -14.13
CA ILE A 59 8.88 3.72 -14.23
C ILE A 59 9.00 3.12 -15.63
N ALA A 60 8.91 3.95 -16.68
CA ALA A 60 9.11 3.50 -18.06
C ALA A 60 10.49 2.85 -18.28
N TRP A 61 11.55 3.41 -17.69
CA TRP A 61 12.87 2.80 -17.73
C TRP A 61 12.97 1.50 -16.91
N GLY A 62 12.17 1.35 -15.85
CA GLY A 62 12.05 0.10 -15.09
C GLY A 62 11.41 -1.01 -15.91
N ASP A 63 10.29 -0.71 -16.57
CA ASP A 63 9.56 -1.66 -17.43
C ASP A 63 10.40 -2.13 -18.62
N ILE A 64 11.15 -1.21 -19.24
CA ILE A 64 12.08 -1.56 -20.33
C ILE A 64 13.12 -2.57 -19.84
N LYS A 65 13.67 -2.36 -18.64
CA LYS A 65 14.74 -3.22 -18.11
C LYS A 65 14.23 -4.55 -17.59
N SER A 66 13.00 -4.65 -17.11
CA SER A 66 12.43 -5.92 -16.64
C SER A 66 12.11 -6.89 -17.78
N THR A 67 12.13 -6.40 -19.03
CA THR A 67 11.87 -7.20 -20.23
C THR A 67 13.13 -7.89 -20.78
N TYR A 68 14.29 -7.72 -20.14
CA TYR A 68 15.58 -8.35 -20.50
C TYR A 68 16.08 -9.33 -19.43
#